data_AF-A0A0D2FS49-F1
#
_entry.id   AF-A0A0D2FS49-F1
#
_cell.length_a   1.000
_cell.length_b   1.000
_cell.length_c   1.000
_cell.angle_alpha   90.00
_cell.angle_beta   90.00
_cell.angle_gamma   90.00
#
_symmetry.space_group_name_H-M   'P 1'
#
loop_
_entity.id
_entity.type
_entity.pdbx_description
1 polymer ?
#
loop_
_entity_poly.entity_id
_entity_poly.type
_entity_poly.pdbx_seq_one_letter_code
_entity_poly.pdbx_strand_id
1 'polypeptide(L)'
;MVESYMDNPRSIILMVVSADQQLANQVVTNLATEADPKRDRTIGLPTKPDTLDGQDKPTLTREFLDRALNKVHLSQKGWYVVRNRSHNEQGMSFEDPDAHEAERGSY
;
A
#
# COMPACT_ATOMS: atom_id res chain seq x y z
N MET A 1 -0.71 -20.90 8.20
CA MET A 1 0.67 -20.52 7.78
C MET A 1 0.90 -19.02 7.92
N VAL A 2 -0.01 -18.13 7.49
CA VAL A 2 0.13 -16.66 7.67
C VAL A 2 -0.47 -16.18 8.99
N GLU A 3 -1.63 -16.70 9.36
CA GLU A 3 -2.35 -16.32 10.60
C GLU A 3 -1.48 -16.47 11.85
N SER A 4 -0.68 -17.54 11.96
CA SER A 4 0.23 -17.74 13.10
C SER A 4 1.27 -16.64 13.28
N TYR A 5 1.67 -15.96 12.19
CA TYR A 5 2.55 -14.79 12.28
C TYR A 5 1.77 -13.53 12.64
N MET A 6 0.55 -13.40 12.13
CA MET A 6 -0.35 -12.28 12.45
C MET A 6 -0.79 -12.32 13.92
N ASP A 7 -0.98 -13.50 14.51
CA ASP A 7 -1.38 -13.68 15.91
C ASP A 7 -0.27 -13.28 16.90
N ASN A 8 0.99 -13.30 16.48
CA ASN A 8 2.10 -12.92 17.36
C ASN A 8 2.07 -11.40 17.62
N PRO A 9 1.84 -10.91 18.84
CA PRO A 9 1.73 -9.48 19.13
C PRO A 9 3.03 -8.69 18.87
N ARG A 10 4.18 -9.36 18.70
CA ARG A 10 5.45 -8.73 18.33
C ARG A 10 5.66 -8.58 16.83
N SER A 11 4.77 -9.12 15.99
CA SER A 11 4.84 -8.94 14.54
C SER A 11 4.23 -7.62 14.10
N ILE A 12 4.82 -7.03 13.05
CA ILE A 12 4.22 -5.92 12.30
C ILE A 12 3.47 -6.51 11.12
N ILE A 13 2.24 -6.06 10.92
CA ILE A 13 1.42 -6.44 9.77
C ILE A 13 1.64 -5.40 8.67
N LEU A 14 2.28 -5.81 7.59
CA LEU A 14 2.42 -4.98 6.40
C LEU A 14 1.27 -5.28 5.43
N MET A 15 0.29 -4.37 5.37
CA MET A 15 -0.88 -4.50 4.51
C MET A 15 -0.57 -3.92 3.13
N VAL A 16 -0.19 -4.77 2.19
CA VAL A 16 0.11 -4.37 0.81
C VAL A 16 -1.18 -4.32 -0.01
N VAL A 17 -1.45 -3.17 -0.62
CA VAL A 17 -2.72 -2.84 -1.30
C VAL A 17 -2.38 -2.36 -2.71
N SER A 18 -2.94 -2.97 -3.75
CA SER A 18 -2.65 -2.54 -5.14
C SER A 18 -3.67 -1.51 -5.61
N ALA A 19 -3.23 -0.49 -6.33
CA ALA A 19 -4.11 0.57 -6.82
C ALA A 19 -5.18 0.08 -7.82
N ASP A 20 -4.92 -1.03 -8.50
CA ASP A 20 -5.75 -1.61 -9.57
C ASP A 20 -6.73 -2.71 -9.10
N GLN A 21 -6.64 -3.19 -7.84
CA GLN A 21 -7.37 -4.40 -7.38
C GLN A 21 -8.18 -4.19 -6.09
N GLN A 22 -9.45 -3.77 -6.22
CA GLN A 22 -10.34 -3.55 -5.07
C GLN A 22 -10.62 -4.81 -4.22
N LEU A 23 -10.82 -5.98 -4.84
CA LEU A 23 -11.18 -7.19 -4.10
C LEU A 23 -10.06 -7.69 -3.20
N ALA A 24 -8.82 -7.70 -3.71
CA ALA A 24 -7.64 -8.06 -2.93
C ALA A 24 -7.48 -7.11 -1.73
N ASN A 25 -7.71 -5.81 -1.97
CA ASN A 25 -7.63 -4.79 -0.92
C ASN A 25 -8.63 -5.05 0.22
N GLN A 26 -9.87 -5.47 -0.10
CA GLN A 26 -10.86 -5.81 0.93
C GLN A 26 -10.45 -7.02 1.77
N VAL A 27 -9.98 -8.10 1.13
CA VAL A 27 -9.55 -9.32 1.85
C VAL A 27 -8.40 -9.03 2.81
N VAL A 28 -7.35 -8.33 2.36
CA VAL A 28 -6.21 -8.01 3.21
C VAL A 28 -6.61 -7.07 4.35
N THR A 29 -7.50 -6.11 4.09
CA THR A 29 -8.00 -5.19 5.12
C THR A 29 -8.77 -5.93 6.21
N ASN A 30 -9.59 -6.91 5.84
CA ASN A 30 -10.33 -7.72 6.80
C ASN A 30 -9.38 -8.55 7.67
N LEU A 31 -8.42 -9.25 7.05
CA LEU A 31 -7.41 -10.04 7.77
C LEU A 31 -6.58 -9.18 8.73
N ALA A 32 -6.16 -7.99 8.30
CA ALA A 32 -5.43 -7.05 9.16
C ALA A 32 -6.30 -6.54 10.32
N THR A 33 -7.59 -6.31 10.08
CA THR A 33 -8.52 -5.85 11.13
C THR A 33 -8.83 -6.95 12.14
N GLU A 34 -8.94 -8.20 11.71
CA GLU A 34 -9.14 -9.35 12.59
C GLU A 34 -7.92 -9.60 13.48
N ALA A 35 -6.71 -9.51 12.92
CA ALA A 35 -5.47 -9.74 13.65
C ALA A 35 -5.04 -8.54 14.52
N ASP A 36 -5.35 -7.30 14.10
CA ASP A 36 -4.98 -6.07 14.82
C ASP A 36 -6.15 -5.06 14.85
N PRO A 37 -7.19 -5.30 15.67
CA PRO A 37 -8.37 -4.44 15.73
C PRO A 37 -8.07 -3.00 16.17
N LYS A 38 -7.00 -2.81 16.96
CA LYS A 38 -6.55 -1.48 17.43
C LYS A 38 -5.70 -0.74 16.39
N ARG A 39 -5.17 -1.47 15.40
CA ARG A 39 -4.32 -0.96 14.32
C ARG A 39 -3.04 -0.31 14.82
N ASP A 40 -2.52 -0.82 15.94
CA ASP A 40 -1.31 -0.32 16.60
C ASP A 40 -0.03 -0.87 15.94
N ARG A 41 -0.15 -1.99 15.19
CA ARG A 41 0.96 -2.73 14.59
C ARG A 41 0.77 -3.01 13.09
N THR A 42 -0.22 -2.37 12.48
CA THR A 42 -0.51 -2.48 11.04
C THR A 42 0.03 -1.27 10.30
N ILE A 43 0.79 -1.47 9.22
CA ILE A 43 1.26 -0.42 8.30
C ILE A 43 0.57 -0.64 6.96
N GLY A 44 -0.07 0.41 6.43
CA GLY A 44 -0.66 0.39 5.10
C GLY A 44 0.39 0.69 4.04
N LEU A 45 0.46 -0.14 2.99
CA LEU A 45 1.42 0.00 1.90
C LEU A 45 0.71 -0.05 0.53
N PRO A 46 0.20 1.08 0.01
CA PRO A 46 -0.36 1.14 -1.32
C PRO A 46 0.75 1.01 -2.37
N THR A 47 0.50 0.23 -3.41
CA THR A 47 1.48 -0.08 -4.47
C THR A 47 0.90 0.11 -5.85
N LYS A 48 1.82 0.23 -6.82
CA LYS A 48 1.52 0.44 -8.25
C LYS A 48 0.70 1.70 -8.55
N PRO A 49 1.06 2.87 -8.01
CA PRO A 49 0.33 4.12 -8.28
C PRO A 49 0.32 4.47 -9.77
N ASP A 50 1.33 4.03 -10.53
CA ASP A 50 1.46 4.19 -11.98
C ASP A 50 0.32 3.53 -12.78
N THR A 51 -0.33 2.50 -12.22
CA THR A 51 -1.47 1.85 -12.89
C THR A 51 -2.72 2.73 -12.96
N LEU A 52 -2.75 3.82 -12.18
CA LEU A 52 -3.81 4.82 -12.23
C LEU A 52 -3.56 5.88 -13.31
N ASP A 53 -2.31 6.08 -13.73
CA ASP A 53 -1.96 7.03 -14.79
C ASP A 53 -2.52 6.57 -16.13
N GLY A 54 -3.31 7.43 -16.78
CA GLY A 54 -3.92 7.15 -18.08
C GLY A 54 -5.13 6.21 -18.04
N GLN A 55 -5.58 5.78 -16.86
CA GLN A 55 -6.86 5.10 -16.69
C GLN A 55 -7.97 6.10 -16.38
N ASP A 56 -9.08 6.07 -17.13
CA ASP A 56 -10.29 6.86 -16.82
C ASP A 56 -11.08 6.20 -15.68
N LYS A 57 -10.44 6.08 -14.52
CA LYS A 57 -10.95 5.38 -13.32
C LYS A 57 -10.92 6.29 -12.09
N PRO A 58 -11.66 7.41 -12.10
CA PRO A 58 -11.62 8.42 -11.04
C PRO A 58 -11.96 7.86 -9.65
N THR A 59 -12.84 6.85 -9.59
CA THR A 59 -13.19 6.18 -8.33
C THR A 59 -12.02 5.43 -7.72
N LEU A 60 -11.24 4.68 -8.51
CA LEU A 60 -10.07 3.97 -8.01
C LEU A 60 -8.99 4.92 -7.53
N THR A 61 -8.75 6.00 -8.29
CA THR A 61 -7.80 7.04 -7.91
C THR A 61 -8.21 7.71 -6.61
N ARG A 62 -9.49 8.06 -6.45
CA ARG A 62 -10.01 8.65 -5.21
C ARG A 62 -9.83 7.71 -4.02
N GLU A 63 -10.19 6.44 -4.17
CA GLU A 63 -10.04 5.45 -3.10
C GLU A 63 -8.57 5.21 -2.74
N PHE A 64 -7.68 5.18 -3.73
CA PHE A 64 -6.24 5.06 -3.51
C PHE A 64 -5.71 6.25 -2.70
N LEU A 65 -6.05 7.48 -3.12
CA LEU A 65 -5.65 8.70 -2.43
C LEU A 65 -6.21 8.76 -1.01
N ASP A 66 -7.47 8.37 -0.80
CA ASP A 66 -8.07 8.37 0.53
C ASP A 66 -7.39 7.35 1.47
N ARG A 67 -6.90 6.22 0.95
CA ARG A 67 -6.06 5.27 1.73
C ARG A 67 -4.67 5.86 2.00
N ALA A 68 -3.99 6.39 0.99
CA ALA A 68 -2.66 6.98 1.11
C ALA A 68 -2.63 8.16 2.11
N LEU A 69 -3.70 8.95 2.14
CA LEU A 69 -3.89 10.06 3.09
C LEU A 69 -4.43 9.62 4.45
N ASN A 70 -4.46 8.31 4.73
CA ASN A 70 -4.94 7.73 5.97
C ASN A 70 -6.37 8.19 6.34
N LYS A 71 -7.27 8.36 5.35
CA LYS A 71 -8.68 8.74 5.57
C LYS A 71 -9.59 7.52 5.72
N VAL A 72 -9.14 6.36 5.23
CA VAL A 72 -9.89 5.10 5.23
C VAL A 72 -9.01 4.02 5.82
N HIS A 73 -9.56 3.16 6.68
CA HIS A 73 -8.83 2.14 7.42
C HIS A 73 -7.64 2.72 8.20
N LEU A 74 -7.92 3.75 9.01
CA LEU A 74 -6.97 4.48 9.86
C LEU A 74 -5.92 3.55 10.48
N SER A 75 -4.66 3.68 10.07
CA SER A 75 -3.53 3.05 10.75
C SER A 75 -2.88 4.07 11.67
N GLN A 76 -2.55 3.67 12.90
CA GLN A 76 -1.81 4.54 13.82
C GLN A 76 -0.35 4.76 13.37
N LYS A 77 0.21 3.79 12.64
CA LYS A 77 1.55 3.90 12.04
C LYS A 77 1.55 4.59 10.68
N GLY A 78 0.37 4.94 10.15
CA GLY A 78 0.22 5.63 8.87
C GLY A 78 0.29 4.72 7.65
N TRP A 79 0.33 5.37 6.49
CA TRP A 79 0.37 4.74 5.17
C TRP A 79 1.60 5.24 4.40
N TYR A 80 2.25 4.32 3.68
CA TYR A 80 3.44 4.62 2.87
C TYR A 80 3.22 4.09 1.46
N VAL A 81 3.23 4.97 0.47
CA VAL A 81 3.05 4.58 -0.94
C VAL A 81 4.38 4.15 -1.52
N VAL A 82 4.41 3.03 -2.23
CA VAL A 82 5.61 2.54 -2.92
C VAL A 82 5.29 2.29 -4.40
N ARG A 83 6.16 2.80 -5.28
CA ARG A 83 6.14 2.43 -6.69
C ARG A 83 7.09 1.25 -6.91
N ASN A 84 6.52 0.10 -7.22
CA ASN A 84 7.33 -1.05 -7.61
C ASN A 84 7.86 -0.88 -9.03
N ARG A 85 9.06 -1.40 -9.30
CA ARG A 85 9.61 -1.47 -10.66
C ARG A 85 8.65 -2.26 -11.55
N SER A 86 8.29 -1.69 -12.69
CA SER A 86 7.50 -2.37 -13.70
C SER A 86 8.32 -3.48 -14.37
N HIS A 87 7.66 -4.43 -15.04
CA HIS A 87 8.33 -5.53 -15.73
C HIS A 87 9.38 -5.04 -16.75
N ASN A 88 9.19 -3.85 -17.30
CA ASN A 88 10.08 -3.21 -18.28
C ASN A 88 11.30 -2.51 -17.64
N GLU A 89 11.33 -2.32 -16.32
CA GLU A 89 12.41 -1.64 -15.57
C GLU A 89 13.32 -2.63 -14.81
N GLN A 90 13.12 -3.95 -14.98
CA GLN A 90 13.86 -4.99 -14.27
C GLN A 90 15.39 -4.99 -14.55
N GLY A 91 15.83 -4.37 -15.66
CA GLY A 91 17.24 -4.26 -16.04
C GLY A 91 17.96 -3.02 -15.50
N MET A 92 17.29 -2.13 -14.76
CA MET A 92 17.90 -0.92 -14.23
C MET A 92 18.68 -1.18 -12.93
N SER A 93 19.89 -0.60 -12.83
CA SER A 93 20.76 -0.68 -11.64
C SER A 93 20.00 -0.24 -10.37
N PHE A 94 20.45 -0.71 -9.20
CA PHE A 94 19.93 -0.26 -7.90
C PHE A 94 20.35 1.17 -7.54
N GLU A 95 21.09 1.84 -8.42
CA GLU A 95 21.56 3.20 -8.23
C GLU A 95 20.37 4.18 -8.25
N ASP A 96 20.01 4.58 -7.03
CA ASP A 96 19.15 5.70 -6.63
C ASP A 96 17.62 5.59 -6.88
N PRO A 97 16.90 4.73 -6.11
CA PRO A 97 15.44 4.75 -6.05
C PRO A 97 14.89 6.07 -5.50
N ASP A 98 15.58 6.68 -4.53
CA ASP A 98 15.14 7.89 -3.83
C ASP A 98 15.16 9.11 -4.75
N ALA A 99 16.12 9.20 -5.69
CA ALA A 99 16.19 10.28 -6.67
C ALA A 99 14.97 10.29 -7.61
N HIS A 100 14.44 9.12 -7.96
CA HIS A 100 13.25 9.00 -8.80
C HIS A 100 11.94 9.26 -8.03
N GLU A 101 11.91 9.02 -6.72
CA GLU A 101 10.73 9.29 -5.89
C GLU A 101 10.60 10.76 -5.47
N ALA A 102 11.73 11.46 -5.23
CA ALA A 102 11.75 12.85 -4.77
C ALA A 102 11.29 13.87 -5.82
N GLU A 103 11.45 13.59 -7.11
CA GLU A 103 11.09 14.53 -8.20
C GLU A 103 9.58 14.75 -8.36
N ARG A 104 8.72 13.94 -7.73
CA ARG A 104 7.26 13.93 -8.04
C ARG A 104 6.34 14.01 -6.83
N GLY A 105 6.89 14.20 -5.63
CA GLY A 105 6.16 14.26 -4.36
C GLY A 105 5.38 15.56 -4.08
N SER A 106 4.88 16.27 -5.09
CA SER A 106 3.93 17.39 -4.90
C SER A 106 2.55 16.97 -5.36
N TYR A 107 1.75 16.40 -4.45
CA TYR A 107 0.31 16.24 -4.57
C TYR A 107 -0.37 16.37 -3.21
#